data_AF-A0A090S869-F1
#
_entry.id   AF-A0A090S869-F1
#
_cell.length_a   1.000
_cell.length_b   1.000
_cell.length_c   1.000
_cell.angle_alpha   90.00
_cell.angle_beta   90.00
_cell.angle_gamma   90.00
#
_symmetry.space_group_name_H-M   'P 1'
#
loop_
_entity.id
_entity.type
_entity.pdbx_description
1 polymer ?
#
loop_
_entity_poly.entity_id
_entity_poly.type
_entity_poly.pdbx_seq_one_letter_code
_entity_poly.pdbx_strand_id
1 'polypeptide(L)'
;MKLIKNKIIAGVTIVATAVLSHTASAANFKMAIGDAAGGTQWELGTKFTEIMEQKTDGKVKIDLFPNGQLGNEQDTVNDAAIGLLDFSILAINNVTPFSPTVGLLTMPYVIQSAEEAVLLTQGAVGRSSLITRFVMRVFVSLVGLTQVSAC
;
A
#
# COMPACT_ATOMS: atom_id res chain seq x y z
N MET A 1 9.96 57.92 31.96
CA MET A 1 10.27 57.07 30.78
C MET A 1 10.62 55.61 31.20
N LYS A 2 9.76 54.91 31.96
CA LYS A 2 9.97 53.50 32.39
C LYS A 2 8.84 52.55 31.95
N LEU A 3 7.69 53.07 31.54
CA LEU A 3 6.49 52.29 31.20
C LEU A 3 6.44 51.79 29.74
N ILE A 4 7.29 52.34 28.85
CA ILE A 4 7.27 52.02 27.41
C ILE A 4 8.17 50.80 27.09
N LYS A 5 9.24 50.58 27.86
CA LYS A 5 10.15 49.42 27.71
C LYS A 5 9.48 48.09 28.05
N ASN A 6 8.52 48.07 28.98
CA ASN A 6 7.90 46.83 29.46
C ASN A 6 6.84 46.25 28.51
N LYS A 7 6.23 47.07 27.64
CA LYS A 7 5.27 46.60 26.62
C LYS A 7 5.93 45.97 25.40
N ILE A 8 7.19 46.33 25.12
CA ILE A 8 7.97 45.74 24.02
C ILE A 8 8.42 44.32 24.37
N ILE A 9 8.72 44.06 25.64
CA ILE A 9 9.14 42.73 26.12
C ILE A 9 7.95 41.74 26.08
N ALA A 10 6.73 42.19 26.35
CA ALA A 10 5.54 41.34 26.29
C ALA A 10 5.07 40.97 24.86
N GLY A 11 5.41 41.79 23.86
CA GLY A 11 5.03 41.53 22.46
C GLY A 11 5.91 40.51 21.74
N VAL A 12 7.18 40.38 22.16
CA VAL A 12 8.14 39.48 21.51
C VAL A 12 7.99 38.04 21.99
N THR A 13 7.47 37.80 23.21
CA THR A 13 7.31 36.44 23.75
C THR A 13 6.11 35.70 23.16
N ILE A 14 5.08 36.38 22.65
CA ILE A 14 3.89 35.73 22.09
C ILE A 14 4.13 35.21 20.65
N VAL A 15 5.11 35.76 19.94
CA VAL A 15 5.44 35.33 18.56
C VAL A 15 6.33 34.07 18.54
N ALA A 16 7.03 33.77 19.63
CA ALA A 16 7.93 32.61 19.71
C ALA A 16 7.21 31.26 19.85
N THR A 17 5.94 31.24 20.27
CA THR A 17 5.21 29.98 20.52
C THR A 17 4.42 29.47 19.31
N ALA A 18 4.42 30.19 18.18
CA ALA A 18 3.67 29.80 16.98
C ALA A 18 4.47 28.98 15.95
N VAL A 19 5.73 28.62 16.24
CA VAL A 19 6.60 27.93 15.27
C VAL A 19 6.65 26.40 15.47
N LEU A 20 5.82 25.84 16.35
CA LEU A 20 5.54 24.39 16.34
C LEU A 20 4.49 24.04 15.27
N SER A 21 4.60 24.64 14.09
CA SER A 21 4.01 24.10 12.88
C SER A 21 4.72 22.78 12.63
N HIS A 22 4.09 21.68 13.04
CA HIS A 22 4.48 20.34 12.65
C HIS A 22 4.75 20.35 11.15
N THR A 23 6.01 20.24 10.75
CA THR A 23 6.35 19.79 9.41
C THR A 23 5.84 18.36 9.33
N ALA A 24 4.61 18.20 8.85
CA ALA A 24 4.09 16.90 8.47
C ALA A 24 4.97 16.41 7.31
N SER A 25 6.03 15.69 7.66
CA SER A 25 6.85 14.97 6.70
C SER A 25 5.95 13.87 6.15
N ALA A 26 5.51 14.04 4.90
CA ALA A 26 4.78 13.01 4.22
C ALA A 26 5.75 11.85 3.97
N ALA A 27 5.44 10.67 4.53
CA ALA A 27 6.17 9.47 4.20
C ALA A 27 5.83 9.07 2.76
N ASN A 28 6.84 9.06 1.89
CA ASN A 28 6.69 8.62 0.51
C ASN A 28 7.00 7.13 0.45
N PHE A 29 6.03 6.35 0.00
CA PHE A 29 6.17 4.93 -0.26
C PHE A 29 6.15 4.67 -1.75
N LYS A 30 6.85 3.62 -2.19
CA LYS A 30 6.89 3.22 -3.60
C LYS A 30 6.00 2.01 -3.83
N MET A 31 5.19 2.07 -4.88
CA MET A 31 4.34 0.96 -5.31
C MET A 31 4.69 0.53 -6.73
N ALA A 32 5.12 -0.72 -6.90
CA ALA A 32 5.38 -1.32 -8.21
C ALA A 32 4.12 -2.00 -8.77
N ILE A 33 3.88 -1.80 -10.07
CA ILE A 33 2.75 -2.38 -10.81
C ILE A 33 3.28 -3.01 -12.11
N GLY A 34 2.91 -4.27 -12.35
CA GLY A 34 3.28 -4.99 -13.57
C GLY A 34 2.51 -4.52 -14.80
N ASP A 35 1.22 -4.20 -14.63
CA ASP A 35 0.33 -3.72 -15.70
C ASP A 35 0.67 -2.30 -16.17
N ALA A 36 0.20 -1.95 -17.37
CA ALA A 36 0.32 -0.61 -17.92
C ALA A 36 -0.62 0.39 -17.21
N ALA A 37 -0.33 1.68 -17.37
CA ALA A 37 -1.24 2.74 -16.92
C ALA A 37 -2.59 2.61 -17.64
N GLY A 38 -3.69 2.66 -16.89
CA GLY A 38 -5.05 2.37 -17.38
C GLY A 38 -5.45 0.89 -17.34
N GLY A 39 -4.53 0.01 -16.94
CA GLY A 39 -4.81 -1.39 -16.67
C GLY A 39 -5.51 -1.62 -15.33
N THR A 40 -5.90 -2.86 -15.07
CA THR A 40 -6.70 -3.22 -13.88
C THR A 40 -5.90 -3.05 -12.58
N GLN A 41 -4.60 -3.34 -12.61
CA GLN A 41 -3.72 -3.11 -11.47
C GLN A 41 -3.43 -1.62 -11.25
N TRP A 42 -3.42 -0.81 -12.31
CA TRP A 42 -3.25 0.64 -12.23
C TRP A 42 -4.43 1.32 -11.53
N GLU A 43 -5.66 0.95 -11.91
CA GLU A 43 -6.87 1.48 -11.26
C GLU A 43 -6.91 1.11 -9.78
N LEU A 44 -6.51 -0.12 -9.44
CA LEU A 44 -6.40 -0.57 -8.06
C LEU A 44 -5.35 0.23 -7.27
N GLY A 45 -4.16 0.42 -7.84
CA GLY A 45 -3.09 1.19 -7.22
C GLY A 45 -3.49 2.66 -7.01
N THR A 46 -4.13 3.27 -8.01
CA THR A 46 -4.63 4.65 -7.93
C THR A 46 -5.66 4.79 -6.81
N LYS A 47 -6.64 3.88 -6.74
CA LYS A 47 -7.64 3.89 -5.65
C LYS A 47 -7.02 3.64 -4.28
N PHE A 48 -6.02 2.77 -4.19
CA PHE A 48 -5.30 2.54 -2.95
C PHE A 48 -4.56 3.80 -2.49
N THR A 49 -3.85 4.49 -3.39
CA THR A 49 -3.18 5.76 -3.10
C THR A 49 -4.17 6.81 -2.61
N GLU A 50 -5.31 6.99 -3.31
CA GLU A 50 -6.35 7.93 -2.89
C GLU A 50 -6.88 7.64 -1.48
N ILE A 51 -7.19 6.37 -1.18
CA ILE A 51 -7.72 5.97 0.13
C ILE A 51 -6.67 6.18 1.23
N MET A 52 -5.41 5.86 0.95
CA MET A 52 -4.31 6.05 1.90
C MET A 52 -4.06 7.53 2.19
N GLU A 53 -4.05 8.38 1.17
CA GLU A 53 -3.94 9.83 1.34
C GLU A 53 -5.10 10.37 2.18
N GLN A 54 -6.33 9.95 1.90
CA GLN A 54 -7.52 10.36 2.65
C GLN A 54 -7.48 9.90 4.11
N LYS A 55 -7.11 8.64 4.37
CA LYS A 55 -7.07 8.07 5.73
C LYS A 55 -5.93 8.62 6.59
N THR A 56 -4.89 9.15 5.94
CA THR A 56 -3.69 9.63 6.64
C THR A 56 -3.61 11.16 6.67
N ASP A 57 -4.67 11.86 6.26
CA ASP A 57 -4.72 13.32 6.13
C ASP A 57 -3.52 13.86 5.30
N GLY A 58 -3.15 13.15 4.24
CA GLY A 58 -2.02 13.50 3.36
C GLY A 58 -0.62 13.26 3.95
N LYS A 59 -0.51 12.59 5.11
CA LYS A 59 0.79 12.23 5.71
C LYS A 59 1.48 11.06 5.00
N VAL A 60 0.75 10.31 4.19
CA VAL A 60 1.30 9.22 3.38
C VAL A 60 1.06 9.54 1.92
N LYS A 61 2.12 9.50 1.13
CA LYS A 61 2.06 9.59 -0.33
C LYS A 61 2.61 8.30 -0.91
N ILE A 62 2.01 7.83 -2.00
CA ILE A 62 2.43 6.61 -2.67
C ILE A 62 2.72 6.92 -4.12
N ASP A 63 3.98 6.73 -4.52
CA ASP A 63 4.44 6.87 -5.89
C ASP A 63 4.19 5.56 -6.66
N LEU A 64 3.35 5.62 -7.70
CA LEU A 64 2.96 4.48 -8.53
C LEU A 64 3.92 4.32 -9.72
N PHE A 65 4.50 3.14 -9.88
CA PHE A 65 5.42 2.79 -10.97
C PHE A 65 4.79 1.72 -11.88
N PRO A 66 4.12 2.11 -12.98
CA PRO A 66 3.47 1.17 -13.90
C PRO A 66 4.44 0.55 -14.90
N ASN A 67 3.94 -0.38 -15.71
CA ASN A 67 4.66 -1.04 -16.81
C ASN A 67 5.91 -1.84 -16.36
N GLY A 68 5.94 -2.34 -15.12
CA GLY A 68 7.09 -3.10 -14.63
C GLY A 68 8.40 -2.29 -14.62
N GLN A 69 8.34 -0.97 -14.46
CA GLN A 69 9.52 -0.09 -14.43
C GLN A 69 10.54 -0.47 -13.34
N LEU A 70 10.06 -1.09 -12.26
CA LEU A 70 10.88 -1.55 -11.13
C LEU A 70 11.24 -3.03 -11.22
N GLY A 71 11.02 -3.68 -12.36
CA GLY A 71 11.28 -5.11 -12.56
C GLY A 71 10.01 -5.92 -12.83
N ASN A 72 10.18 -7.22 -13.00
CA ASN A 72 9.04 -8.12 -13.13
C ASN A 72 8.36 -8.34 -11.77
N GLU A 73 7.12 -8.85 -11.75
CA GLU A 73 6.36 -9.03 -10.51
C GLU A 73 7.00 -10.00 -9.49
N GLN A 74 7.93 -10.88 -9.91
CA GLN A 74 8.66 -11.75 -8.98
C GLN A 74 9.86 -11.03 -8.36
N ASP A 75 10.54 -10.17 -9.13
CA ASP A 75 11.64 -9.33 -8.65
C ASP A 75 11.11 -8.34 -7.60
N THR A 76 9.94 -7.75 -7.84
CA THR A 76 9.33 -6.80 -6.90
C THR A 76 8.91 -7.44 -5.58
N VAL A 77 8.60 -8.75 -5.56
CA VAL A 77 8.38 -9.51 -4.31
C VAL A 77 9.67 -9.62 -3.51
N ASN A 78 10.79 -9.88 -4.17
CA ASN A 78 12.09 -9.94 -3.51
C ASN A 78 12.52 -8.55 -3.02
N ASP A 79 12.31 -7.51 -3.81
CA ASP A 79 12.59 -6.12 -3.44
C ASP A 79 11.74 -5.68 -2.23
N ALA A 80 10.48 -6.14 -2.15
CA ALA A 80 9.64 -5.94 -0.99
C ALA A 80 10.13 -6.72 0.24
N ALA A 81 10.63 -7.95 0.06
CA ALA A 81 11.16 -8.75 1.15
C ALA A 81 12.44 -8.17 1.78
N ILE A 82 13.28 -7.52 0.97
CA ILE A 82 14.51 -6.83 1.43
C ILE A 82 14.26 -5.37 1.86
N GLY A 83 13.03 -4.86 1.72
CA GLY A 83 12.64 -3.50 2.10
C GLY A 83 13.10 -2.40 1.13
N LEU A 84 13.47 -2.75 -0.10
CA LEU A 84 13.78 -1.79 -1.17
C LEU A 84 12.50 -1.18 -1.78
N LEU A 85 11.42 -1.96 -1.77
CA LEU A 85 10.10 -1.60 -2.26
C LEU A 85 9.06 -1.73 -1.13
N ASP A 86 8.18 -0.75 -0.98
CA ASP A 86 7.18 -0.76 0.10
C ASP A 86 5.94 -1.56 -0.27
N PHE A 87 5.46 -1.42 -1.51
CA PHE A 87 4.27 -2.07 -2.01
C PHE A 87 4.47 -2.64 -3.41
N SER A 88 3.83 -3.77 -3.70
CA SER A 88 3.75 -4.32 -5.04
C SER A 88 2.37 -4.90 -5.30
N ILE A 89 1.80 -4.58 -6.46
CA ILE A 89 0.58 -5.21 -6.98
C ILE A 89 1.03 -6.22 -8.03
N LEU A 90 0.48 -7.43 -7.92
CA LEU A 90 0.97 -8.57 -8.65
C LEU A 90 -0.12 -9.62 -8.80
N ALA A 91 -0.04 -10.38 -9.87
CA ALA A 91 -1.01 -11.41 -10.19
C ALA A 91 -0.73 -12.70 -9.38
N ILE A 92 -1.80 -13.41 -9.01
CA ILE A 92 -1.72 -14.59 -8.13
C ILE A 92 -0.83 -15.69 -8.72
N ASN A 93 -0.84 -15.85 -10.04
CA ASN A 93 0.02 -16.80 -10.75
C ASN A 93 1.51 -16.53 -10.48
N ASN A 94 1.94 -15.27 -10.44
CA ASN A 94 3.32 -14.87 -10.23
C ASN A 94 3.78 -15.01 -8.76
N VAL A 95 2.84 -15.12 -7.83
CA VAL A 95 3.12 -15.42 -6.41
C VAL A 95 3.37 -16.91 -6.16
N THR A 96 2.80 -17.77 -6.99
CA THR A 96 2.79 -19.23 -6.78
C THR A 96 4.18 -19.83 -6.50
N PRO A 97 5.28 -19.40 -7.13
CA PRO A 97 6.62 -19.88 -6.80
C PRO A 97 7.03 -19.64 -5.33
N PHE A 98 6.58 -18.53 -4.75
CA PHE A 98 6.90 -18.15 -3.37
C PHE A 98 5.94 -18.79 -2.35
N SER A 99 4.65 -18.89 -2.72
CA SER A 99 3.62 -19.53 -1.90
C SER A 99 2.73 -20.44 -2.74
N PRO A 100 3.03 -21.75 -2.81
CA PRO A 100 2.22 -22.70 -3.57
C PRO A 100 0.75 -22.76 -3.11
N THR A 101 0.48 -22.40 -1.85
CA THR A 101 -0.87 -22.40 -1.29
C THR A 101 -1.80 -21.40 -1.99
N VAL A 102 -1.29 -20.25 -2.47
CA VAL A 102 -2.13 -19.31 -3.24
C VAL A 102 -2.40 -19.79 -4.67
N GLY A 103 -1.56 -20.68 -5.20
CA GLY A 103 -1.78 -21.33 -6.50
C GLY A 103 -3.01 -22.23 -6.54
N LEU A 104 -3.57 -22.62 -5.38
CA LEU A 104 -4.87 -23.30 -5.34
C LEU A 104 -6.00 -22.44 -5.92
N LEU A 105 -5.90 -21.11 -5.80
CA LEU A 105 -6.86 -20.17 -6.37
C LEU A 105 -6.75 -20.04 -7.90
N THR A 106 -5.65 -20.51 -8.49
CA THR A 106 -5.44 -20.48 -9.95
C THR A 106 -5.79 -21.79 -10.64
N MET A 107 -6.25 -22.80 -9.89
CA MET A 107 -6.65 -24.08 -10.48
C MET A 107 -7.96 -23.92 -11.27
N PRO A 108 -8.07 -24.53 -12.47
CA PRO A 108 -9.27 -24.45 -13.27
C PRO A 108 -10.45 -25.08 -12.52
N TYR A 109 -11.62 -24.44 -12.62
CA TYR A 109 -12.90 -24.88 -12.02
C TYR A 109 -12.99 -24.85 -10.49
N VAL A 110 -11.99 -24.35 -9.76
CA VAL A 110 -12.07 -24.17 -8.30
C VAL A 110 -12.97 -23.00 -7.90
N ILE A 111 -13.01 -21.97 -8.73
CA ILE A 111 -13.86 -20.78 -8.52
C ILE A 111 -14.92 -20.79 -9.60
N GLN A 112 -16.19 -20.95 -9.20
CA GLN A 112 -17.31 -21.08 -10.14
C GLN A 112 -18.06 -19.76 -10.34
N SER A 113 -17.93 -18.79 -9.42
CA SER A 113 -18.49 -17.45 -9.56
C SER A 113 -17.61 -16.36 -8.95
N ALA A 114 -17.88 -15.10 -9.30
CA ALA A 114 -17.20 -13.95 -8.71
C ALA A 114 -17.48 -13.83 -7.20
N GLU A 115 -18.70 -14.13 -6.77
CA GLU A 115 -19.07 -14.16 -5.35
C GLU A 115 -18.30 -15.23 -4.59
N GLU A 116 -18.12 -16.41 -5.19
CA GLU A 116 -17.29 -17.48 -4.62
C GLU A 116 -15.82 -17.05 -4.54
N ALA A 117 -15.31 -16.35 -5.56
CA ALA A 117 -13.96 -15.79 -5.54
C ALA A 117 -13.77 -14.82 -4.36
N VAL A 118 -14.73 -13.92 -4.14
CA VAL A 118 -14.75 -12.97 -3.02
C VAL A 118 -14.84 -13.72 -1.68
N LEU A 119 -15.69 -14.73 -1.57
CA LEU A 119 -15.84 -15.52 -0.35
C LEU A 119 -14.55 -16.29 -0.02
N LEU A 120 -13.89 -16.89 -1.00
CA LEU A 120 -12.66 -17.65 -0.80
C LEU A 120 -11.48 -16.75 -0.42
N THR A 121 -11.38 -15.57 -1.03
CA THR A 121 -10.28 -14.62 -0.80
C THR A 121 -10.47 -13.79 0.47
N GLN A 122 -11.69 -13.30 0.73
CA GLN A 122 -12.01 -12.41 1.86
C GLN A 122 -12.64 -13.14 3.06
N GLY A 123 -13.02 -14.41 2.91
CA GLY A 123 -13.57 -15.24 3.99
C GLY A 123 -12.53 -15.72 4.99
N ALA A 124 -12.98 -16.51 5.96
CA ALA A 124 -12.13 -17.04 7.03
C ALA A 124 -10.95 -17.88 6.50
N VAL A 125 -11.18 -18.63 5.42
CA VAL A 125 -10.14 -19.46 4.79
C VAL A 125 -9.05 -18.59 4.17
N GLY A 126 -9.40 -17.62 3.33
CA GLY A 126 -8.44 -16.70 2.72
C GLY A 126 -7.66 -15.89 3.75
N ARG A 127 -8.35 -15.31 4.74
CA ARG A 127 -7.72 -14.43 5.73
C ARG A 127 -6.80 -15.16 6.71
N SER A 128 -7.14 -16.36 7.15
CA SER A 128 -6.36 -17.07 8.17
C SER A 128 -5.36 -18.08 7.60
N SER A 129 -5.62 -18.65 6.42
CA SER A 129 -4.75 -19.68 5.86
C SER A 129 -3.83 -19.17 4.76
N LEU A 130 -4.29 -18.29 3.87
CA LEU A 130 -3.47 -17.78 2.76
C LEU A 130 -2.56 -16.65 3.22
N ILE A 131 -3.11 -15.64 3.90
CA ILE A 131 -2.34 -14.48 4.39
C ILE A 131 -1.29 -14.91 5.40
N THR A 132 -1.66 -15.70 6.41
CA THR A 132 -0.73 -16.14 7.47
C THR A 132 0.39 -17.03 6.93
N ARG A 133 0.10 -17.95 5.99
CA ARG A 133 1.15 -18.80 5.39
C ARG A 133 2.06 -18.02 4.45
N PHE A 134 1.52 -17.01 3.76
CA PHE A 134 2.31 -16.14 2.90
C PHE A 134 3.32 -15.31 3.70
N VAL A 135 2.87 -14.64 4.76
CA VAL A 135 3.72 -13.82 5.65
C VAL A 135 4.88 -14.65 6.22
N MET A 136 4.61 -15.89 6.66
CA MET A 136 5.66 -16.75 7.23
C MET A 136 6.72 -17.21 6.22
N ARG A 137 6.41 -17.20 4.91
CA ARG A 137 7.28 -17.80 3.89
C ARG A 137 8.06 -16.76 3.10
N VAL A 138 7.51 -15.55 2.93
CA VAL A 138 8.08 -14.52 2.06
C VAL A 138 8.50 -13.27 2.86
N PHE A 139 8.22 -13.21 4.17
CA PHE A 139 8.41 -12.01 5.03
C PHE A 139 7.67 -10.75 4.54
N VAL A 140 7.01 -10.79 3.38
CA VAL A 140 6.12 -9.76 2.84
C VAL A 140 4.72 -9.95 3.42
N SER A 141 4.10 -8.85 3.85
CA SER A 141 2.72 -8.87 4.32
C SER A 141 1.74 -8.74 3.15
N LEU A 142 0.84 -9.70 3.03
CA LEU A 142 -0.25 -9.63 2.06
C LEU A 142 -1.33 -8.69 2.60
N VAL A 143 -1.44 -7.49 2.03
CA VAL A 143 -2.38 -6.45 2.49
C VAL A 143 -3.82 -6.74 2.05
N GLY A 144 -4.00 -7.38 0.89
CA GLY A 144 -5.31 -7.83 0.42
C GLY A 144 -5.23 -8.65 -0.85
N LEU A 145 -6.23 -9.51 -1.06
CA LEU A 145 -6.51 -10.17 -2.32
C LEU A 145 -7.75 -9.48 -2.90
N THR A 146 -7.61 -8.90 -4.10
CA THR A 146 -8.74 -8.34 -4.82
C THR A 146 -9.06 -9.26 -5.99
N GLN A 147 -10.34 -9.57 -6.19
CA GLN A 147 -10.77 -10.11 -7.46
C GLN A 147 -11.05 -8.91 -8.36
N VAL A 148 -10.40 -8.86 -9.52
CA VAL A 148 -10.81 -7.95 -10.60
C VAL A 148 -12.08 -8.54 -11.19
N SER A 149 -13.19 -8.36 -10.50
CA SER A 149 -14.51 -8.55 -11.08
C SER A 149 -14.63 -7.46 -12.14
N ALA A 150 -14.47 -7.85 -13.40
CA ALA A 150 -14.76 -6.96 -14.53
C ALA A 150 -16.16 -6.36 -14.31
N CYS A 151 -16.21 -5.05 -14.18
CA CYS A 151 -17.43 -4.32 -14.49
C CYS A 151 -17.53 -4.17 -16.00
#